data_AF-A0A925FL06-F1
#
_entry.id   AF-A0A925FL06-F1
#
_cell.length_a   1.000
_cell.length_b   1.000
_cell.length_c   1.000
_cell.angle_alpha   90.00
_cell.angle_beta   90.00
_cell.angle_gamma   90.00
#
_symmetry.space_group_name_H-M   'P 1'
#
loop_
_entity.id
_entity.type
_entity.pdbx_description
1 polymer ?
#
loop_
_entity_poly.entity_id
_entity_poly.type
_entity_poly.pdbx_seq_one_letter_code
_entity_poly.pdbx_strand_id
1 'polypeptide(L)'
;MGSAVLEIRDFIGKGVSLKANLISYSFGQKEGGSFGYGSGGSGKVNSQDFWVSRKADKHSTKLLQMCAEGKQIAKIKLVHTHKNEENITEKYTYIFEDAVIMSMQTGASNVEDLSFNYLTSSVAYE
;
A
#
# COMPACT_ATOMS: atom_id res chain seq x y z
N MET A 1 19.89 -5.06 -4.98
CA MET A 1 18.59 -4.71 -5.62
C MET A 1 17.50 -5.29 -4.75
N GLY A 2 16.71 -4.44 -4.06
CA GLY A 2 15.64 -4.90 -3.17
C GLY A 2 14.45 -5.47 -3.95
N SER A 3 13.60 -6.24 -3.28
CA SER A 3 12.33 -6.75 -3.81
C SER A 3 11.19 -6.31 -2.91
N ALA A 4 10.09 -5.84 -3.52
CA ALA A 4 8.87 -5.50 -2.81
C ALA A 4 7.73 -6.39 -3.31
N VAL A 5 7.01 -7.01 -2.38
CA VAL A 5 5.88 -7.89 -2.64
C VAL A 5 4.65 -7.34 -1.93
N LEU A 6 3.59 -7.12 -2.70
CA LEU A 6 2.26 -6.80 -2.20
C LEU A 6 1.43 -8.07 -2.09
N GLU A 7 0.80 -8.27 -0.93
CA GLU A 7 -0.16 -9.32 -0.67
C GLU A 7 -1.50 -8.70 -0.24
N ILE A 8 -2.57 -8.95 -0.99
CA ILE A 8 -3.93 -8.54 -0.63
C ILE A 8 -4.69 -9.77 -0.16
N ARG A 9 -5.26 -9.71 1.05
CA ARG A 9 -6.09 -10.76 1.64
C ARG A 9 -7.51 -10.25 1.86
N ASP A 10 -8.42 -10.79 1.06
CA ASP A 10 -9.85 -10.61 1.25
C ASP A 10 -10.42 -11.79 2.05
N PHE A 11 -11.05 -11.52 3.19
CA PHE A 11 -11.60 -12.54 4.08
C PHE A 11 -13.06 -12.92 3.73
N ILE A 12 -13.72 -12.25 2.79
CA ILE A 12 -15.12 -12.56 2.43
C ILE A 12 -15.18 -13.22 1.04
N GLY A 13 -15.19 -14.56 1.06
CA GLY A 13 -15.47 -15.44 -0.09
C GLY A 13 -14.24 -16.03 -0.78
N LYS A 14 -14.03 -17.35 -0.60
CA LYS A 14 -12.96 -18.18 -1.19
C LYS A 14 -11.56 -17.56 -1.18
N GLY A 15 -11.06 -17.17 0.01
CA GLY A 15 -9.62 -17.04 0.32
C GLY A 15 -8.70 -16.55 -0.80
N VAL A 16 -9.04 -15.44 -1.46
CA VAL A 16 -8.19 -14.93 -2.54
C VAL A 16 -7.04 -14.14 -1.92
N SER A 17 -5.89 -14.80 -1.81
CA SER A 17 -4.59 -14.16 -1.63
C SER A 17 -4.09 -13.74 -3.00
N LEU A 18 -4.08 -12.44 -3.26
CA LEU A 18 -3.40 -11.86 -4.41
C LEU A 18 -1.98 -11.51 -3.99
N LYS A 19 -0.99 -11.97 -4.75
CA LYS A 19 0.42 -11.64 -4.52
C LYS A 19 1.00 -11.07 -5.80
N ALA A 20 1.61 -9.89 -5.71
CA ALA A 20 2.22 -9.20 -6.83
C ALA A 20 3.60 -8.65 -6.46
N ASN A 21 4.55 -8.78 -7.38
CA ASN A 21 5.82 -8.07 -7.28
C ASN A 21 5.62 -6.61 -7.69
N LEU A 22 6.20 -5.70 -6.93
CA LEU A 22 6.08 -4.27 -7.17
C LEU A 22 7.27 -3.74 -7.95
N ILE A 23 6.98 -2.75 -8.79
CA ILE A 23 8.00 -1.91 -9.45
C ILE A 23 8.39 -0.79 -8.48
N SER A 24 7.40 -0.16 -7.86
CA SER A 24 7.58 0.94 -6.91
C SER A 24 6.37 1.05 -5.99
N TYR A 25 6.56 1.72 -4.86
CA TYR A 25 5.49 2.16 -3.99
C TYR A 25 5.83 3.54 -3.39
N SER A 26 4.81 4.28 -2.97
CA SER A 26 5.01 5.49 -2.18
C SER A 26 3.96 5.59 -1.07
N PHE A 27 4.42 6.10 0.07
CA PHE A 27 3.60 6.29 1.26
C PHE A 27 4.07 7.52 2.01
N GLY A 28 3.11 8.33 2.48
CA GLY A 28 3.41 9.57 3.18
C GLY A 28 2.34 9.89 4.23
N GLN A 29 2.82 10.36 5.37
CA GLN A 29 1.99 10.94 6.43
C GLN A 29 2.48 12.36 6.69
N LYS A 30 1.55 13.30 6.81
CA LYS A 30 1.88 14.71 7.04
C LYS A 30 1.16 15.22 8.28
N GLU A 31 1.93 15.69 9.25
CA GLU A 31 1.38 16.36 10.43
C GLU A 31 0.84 17.76 10.04
N GLY A 32 -0.39 18.05 10.44
CA GLY A 32 -1.06 19.32 10.16
C GLY A 32 -0.74 20.43 11.18
N GLY A 33 -0.05 20.10 12.27
CA GLY A 33 0.34 21.05 13.31
C GLY A 33 1.33 22.12 12.85
N SER A 34 1.20 23.33 13.40
CA SER A 34 2.13 24.44 13.18
C SER A 34 2.87 24.76 14.48
N PHE A 35 4.20 24.92 14.40
CA PHE A 35 5.07 25.19 15.55
C PHE A 35 5.41 26.69 15.72
N GLY A 36 4.67 27.61 15.08
CA GLY A 36 5.06 29.02 14.96
C GLY A 36 4.37 30.05 15.87
N TYR A 37 3.27 29.72 16.54
CA TYR A 37 2.56 30.64 17.44
C TYR A 37 2.14 29.89 18.70
N GLY A 38 2.23 30.55 19.86
CA GLY A 38 2.19 29.97 21.20
C GLY A 38 1.11 28.92 21.51
N SER A 39 1.40 28.12 22.56
CA SER A 39 0.65 26.96 23.08
C SER A 39 0.31 25.88 22.03
N GLY A 40 1.30 25.00 21.78
CA GLY A 40 1.16 23.61 21.28
C GLY A 40 0.03 23.32 20.29
N GLY A 41 0.37 23.25 19.00
CA GLY A 41 -0.59 23.02 17.91
C GLY A 41 -1.41 21.73 18.06
N SER A 42 -2.74 21.84 17.95
CA SER A 42 -3.74 20.76 17.95
C SER A 42 -3.76 19.93 16.65
N GLY A 43 -2.60 19.77 16.00
CA GLY A 43 -2.50 19.13 14.70
C GLY A 43 -2.99 17.68 14.70
N LYS A 44 -3.53 17.24 13.57
CA LYS A 44 -3.85 15.84 13.29
C LYS A 44 -3.08 15.40 12.06
N VAL A 45 -2.54 14.18 12.11
CA VAL A 45 -1.87 13.57 10.95
C VAL A 45 -2.89 13.37 9.82
N ASN A 46 -2.56 13.90 8.65
CA ASN A 46 -3.19 13.51 7.40
C ASN A 46 -2.41 12.34 6.80
N SER A 47 -3.03 11.17 6.77
CA SER A 47 -2.50 10.00 6.06
C SER A 47 -2.96 10.04 4.62
N GLN A 48 -2.02 9.99 3.68
CA GLN A 48 -2.34 9.91 2.26
C GLN A 48 -2.61 8.46 1.85
N ASP A 49 -3.29 8.29 0.73
CA ASP A 49 -3.42 6.98 0.09
C ASP A 49 -2.04 6.34 -0.15
N PHE A 50 -2.02 5.02 -0.08
CA PHE A 50 -0.84 4.25 -0.43
C PHE A 50 -0.82 3.99 -1.93
N TRP A 51 0.28 4.31 -2.60
CA TRP A 51 0.42 4.15 -4.05
C TRP A 51 1.36 3.01 -4.40
N VAL A 52 1.00 2.24 -5.43
CA VAL A 52 1.76 1.10 -5.92
C VAL A 52 1.78 1.09 -7.43
N SER A 53 2.97 0.81 -7.99
CA SER A 53 3.13 0.45 -9.41
C SER A 53 3.54 -1.02 -9.51
N ARG A 54 2.88 -1.77 -10.39
CA ARG A 54 3.15 -3.21 -10.62
C ARG A 54 3.02 -3.55 -12.09
N LYS A 55 3.47 -4.75 -12.48
CA LYS A 55 3.16 -5.28 -13.81
C LYS A 55 1.73 -5.83 -13.85
N ALA A 56 1.07 -5.67 -15.00
CA ALA A 56 -0.20 -6.32 -15.27
C ALA A 56 -0.04 -7.85 -15.17
N ASP A 57 -1.02 -8.51 -14.56
CA ASP A 57 -1.04 -9.96 -14.38
C ASP A 57 -2.49 -10.48 -14.31
N LYS A 58 -2.65 -11.77 -14.01
CA LYS A 58 -3.97 -12.42 -13.88
C LYS A 58 -4.88 -11.79 -12.82
N HIS A 59 -4.34 -10.97 -11.92
CA HIS A 59 -5.09 -10.34 -10.84
C HIS A 59 -5.61 -8.95 -11.20
N SER A 60 -5.17 -8.37 -12.32
CA SER A 60 -5.58 -7.03 -12.78
C SER A 60 -7.09 -6.87 -12.90
N THR A 61 -7.77 -7.84 -13.48
CA THR A 61 -9.24 -7.81 -13.66
C THR A 61 -9.99 -7.78 -12.34
N LYS A 62 -9.52 -8.55 -11.35
CA LYS A 62 -10.13 -8.57 -10.02
C LYS A 62 -9.89 -7.28 -9.25
N LEU A 63 -8.71 -6.68 -9.36
CA LEU A 63 -8.42 -5.39 -8.74
C LEU A 63 -9.25 -4.25 -9.35
N LEU A 64 -9.40 -4.24 -10.68
CA LEU A 64 -10.29 -3.30 -11.37
C LEU A 64 -11.74 -3.46 -10.89
N GLN A 65 -12.22 -4.70 -10.78
CA GLN A 65 -13.56 -4.98 -10.27
C GLN A 65 -13.72 -4.48 -8.81
N MET A 66 -12.76 -4.79 -7.94
CA MET A 66 -12.76 -4.32 -6.55
C MET A 66 -12.77 -2.79 -6.45
N CYS A 67 -12.02 -2.11 -7.32
CA CYS A 67 -12.03 -0.65 -7.42
C CYS A 67 -13.40 -0.12 -7.88
N ALA A 68 -13.99 -0.73 -8.90
CA ALA A 68 -15.30 -0.33 -9.43
C ALA A 68 -16.45 -0.56 -8.44
N GLU A 69 -16.37 -1.62 -7.64
CA GLU A 69 -17.34 -1.96 -6.59
C GLU A 69 -17.15 -1.15 -5.31
N GLY A 70 -16.00 -0.48 -5.13
CA GLY A 70 -15.60 0.09 -3.84
C GLY A 70 -15.51 -0.96 -2.75
N LYS A 71 -15.08 -2.19 -3.10
CA LYS A 71 -15.11 -3.33 -2.18
C LYS A 71 -14.11 -3.13 -1.05
N GLN A 72 -14.58 -3.28 0.19
CA GLN A 72 -13.72 -3.30 1.38
C GLN A 72 -12.82 -4.54 1.40
N ILE A 73 -11.54 -4.30 1.66
CA ILE A 73 -10.47 -5.28 1.77
C ILE A 73 -10.04 -5.31 3.22
N ALA A 74 -10.22 -6.45 3.87
CA ALA A 74 -9.89 -6.59 5.28
C ALA A 74 -8.40 -6.35 5.59
N LYS A 75 -7.48 -6.82 4.74
CA LYS A 75 -6.04 -6.64 4.96
C LYS A 75 -5.21 -6.56 3.68
N ILE A 76 -4.34 -5.57 3.63
CA ILE A 76 -3.27 -5.44 2.62
C ILE A 76 -1.92 -5.47 3.35
N LYS A 77 -1.00 -6.31 2.89
CA LYS A 77 0.34 -6.46 3.45
C LYS A 77 1.37 -6.18 2.36
N LEU A 78 2.31 -5.27 2.60
CA LEU A 78 3.46 -5.07 1.73
C LEU A 78 4.73 -5.49 2.48
N VAL A 79 5.58 -6.26 1.83
CA VAL A 79 6.89 -6.66 2.34
C VAL A 79 7.95 -6.16 1.38
N HIS A 80 8.79 -5.24 1.83
CA HIS A 80 9.98 -4.79 1.11
C HIS A 80 11.21 -5.39 1.78
N THR A 81 11.96 -6.21 1.05
CA THR A 81 13.21 -6.81 1.49
C THR A 81 14.34 -6.25 0.65
N HIS A 82 15.39 -5.74 1.29
CA HIS A 82 16.57 -5.26 0.60
C HIS A 82 17.82 -5.60 1.38
N LYS A 83 18.98 -5.40 0.75
CA LYS A 83 20.28 -5.48 1.40
C LYS A 83 20.80 -4.07 1.59
N ASN A 84 21.28 -3.75 2.79
CA ASN A 84 21.97 -2.50 3.05
C ASN A 84 23.42 -2.52 2.52
N GLU A 85 24.17 -1.47 2.80
CA GLU A 85 25.56 -1.30 2.34
C GLU A 85 26.49 -2.40 2.86
N GLU A 86 26.19 -2.98 4.03
CA GLU A 86 26.93 -4.06 4.68
C GLU A 86 26.48 -5.47 4.24
N ASN A 87 25.60 -5.57 3.23
CA ASN A 87 24.98 -6.81 2.76
C ASN A 87 24.06 -7.52 3.78
N ILE A 88 23.67 -6.83 4.87
CA ILE A 88 22.69 -7.33 5.82
C ILE A 88 21.30 -7.21 5.20
N THR A 89 20.48 -8.24 5.38
CA THR A 89 19.09 -8.25 4.85
C THR A 89 18.18 -7.51 5.81
N GLU A 90 17.49 -6.50 5.30
CA GLU A 90 16.55 -5.67 6.04
C GLU A 90 15.16 -5.80 5.41
N LYS A 91 14.13 -5.85 6.25
CA LYS A 91 12.76 -6.09 5.85
C LYS A 91 11.79 -5.10 6.50
N TYR A 92 11.14 -4.31 5.65
CA TYR A 92 9.99 -3.51 6.03
C TYR A 92 8.70 -4.29 5.75
N THR A 93 7.84 -4.41 6.76
CA THR A 93 6.49 -4.98 6.63
C THR A 93 5.45 -3.91 6.95
N TYR A 94 4.70 -3.49 5.93
CA TYR A 94 3.56 -2.60 6.08
C TYR A 94 2.28 -3.44 6.12
N ILE A 95 1.38 -3.11 7.04
CA ILE A 95 0.06 -3.73 7.16
C ILE A 95 -0.98 -2.62 7.17
N PHE A 96 -1.97 -2.74 6.30
CA PHE A 96 -3.13 -1.87 6.21
C PHE A 96 -4.38 -2.69 6.42
N GLU A 97 -5.30 -2.19 7.24
CA GLU A 97 -6.56 -2.89 7.56
C GLU A 97 -7.74 -1.99 7.20
N ASP A 98 -8.85 -2.65 6.81
CA ASP A 98 -10.05 -2.01 6.28
C ASP A 98 -9.73 -1.02 5.15
N ALA A 99 -9.13 -1.58 4.10
CA ALA A 99 -8.68 -0.84 2.94
C ALA A 99 -9.72 -0.84 1.81
N VAL A 100 -9.66 0.16 0.94
CA VAL A 100 -10.46 0.24 -0.29
C VAL A 100 -9.54 0.72 -1.42
N ILE A 101 -9.63 0.07 -2.58
CA ILE A 101 -8.91 0.53 -3.78
C ILE A 101 -9.60 1.81 -4.26
N MET A 102 -8.86 2.91 -4.26
CA MET A 102 -9.37 4.24 -4.62
C MET A 102 -9.18 4.54 -6.10
N SER A 103 -8.09 4.05 -6.69
CA SER A 103 -7.83 4.22 -8.11
C SER A 103 -7.04 3.05 -8.66
N MET A 104 -7.27 2.75 -9.94
CA MET A 104 -6.45 1.83 -10.71
C MET A 104 -6.36 2.33 -12.15
N GLN A 105 -5.14 2.46 -12.65
CA GLN A 105 -4.81 2.90 -14.00
C GLN A 105 -4.00 1.78 -14.67
N THR A 106 -4.46 1.34 -15.84
CA THR A 106 -3.83 0.27 -16.63
C THR A 106 -3.89 0.65 -18.11
N GLY A 107 -2.95 0.13 -18.90
CA GLY A 107 -2.85 0.45 -20.32
C GLY A 107 -1.88 -0.46 -21.06
N ALA A 108 -1.59 -0.14 -22.32
CA ALA A 108 -0.76 -0.99 -23.19
C ALA A 108 0.70 -1.16 -22.75
N SER A 109 1.18 -0.40 -21.75
CA SER A 109 2.54 -0.46 -21.23
C SER A 109 2.82 -1.68 -20.34
N ASN A 110 1.81 -2.50 -20.02
CA ASN A 110 1.88 -3.61 -19.04
C ASN A 110 2.31 -3.15 -17.62
N VAL A 111 2.25 -1.86 -17.34
CA VAL A 111 2.42 -1.28 -16.01
C VAL A 111 1.07 -0.76 -15.54
N GLU A 112 0.76 -1.03 -14.29
CA GLU A 112 -0.47 -0.62 -13.65
C GLU A 112 -0.15 0.11 -12.36
N ASP A 113 -0.79 1.27 -12.21
CA ASP A 113 -0.71 2.10 -11.01
C ASP A 113 -2.02 1.99 -10.24
N LEU A 114 -1.94 1.74 -8.95
CA LEU A 114 -3.12 1.68 -8.08
C LEU A 114 -2.87 2.42 -6.78
N SER A 115 -3.93 3.01 -6.24
CA SER A 115 -3.94 3.58 -4.90
C SER A 115 -5.00 2.92 -4.04
N PHE A 116 -4.74 2.83 -2.74
CA PHE A 116 -5.75 2.43 -1.77
C PHE A 116 -5.72 3.33 -0.54
N ASN A 117 -6.91 3.58 -0.02
CA ASN A 117 -7.09 4.18 1.30
C ASN A 117 -7.31 3.07 2.32
N TYR A 118 -7.18 3.39 3.61
CA TYR A 118 -7.23 2.42 4.70
C TYR A 118 -7.64 3.09 6.01
N LEU A 119 -8.18 2.31 6.94
CA LEU A 119 -8.55 2.81 8.26
C LEU A 119 -7.36 2.82 9.23
N THR A 120 -6.57 1.74 9.24
CA THR A 120 -5.41 1.61 10.12
C THR A 120 -4.19 1.14 9.33
N SER A 121 -3.01 1.61 9.76
CA SER A 121 -1.72 1.20 9.20
C SER A 121 -0.72 0.91 10.31
N SER A 122 0.10 -0.12 10.14
CA SER A 122 1.26 -0.39 10.99
C SER A 122 2.48 -0.77 10.15
N VAL A 123 3.67 -0.45 10.66
CA VAL A 123 4.95 -0.74 9.99
C VAL A 123 5.87 -1.44 10.98
N ALA A 124 6.45 -2.56 10.57
CA ALA A 124 7.48 -3.28 11.29
C ALA A 124 8.77 -3.30 10.47
N TYR A 125 9.90 -3.20 11.16
CA TYR A 125 11.24 -3.30 10.58
C TYR A 125 11.98 -4.44 11.26
N GLU A 126 12.54 -5.33 10.45
CA GLU A 126 13.25 -6.55 10.86
C GLU A 126 14.60 -6.65 10.13
#